data_AF-A0A7G9GYZ5-F1
#
_entry.id   AF-A0A7G9GYZ5-F1
#
_cell.length_a   1.000
_cell.length_b   1.000
_cell.length_c   1.000
_cell.angle_alpha   90.00
_cell.angle_beta   90.00
_cell.angle_gamma   90.00
#
_symmetry.space_group_name_H-M   'P 1'
#
loop_
_entity.id
_entity.type
_entity.pdbx_description
1 polymer ?
#
loop_
_entity_poly.entity_id
_entity_poly.type
_entity_poly.pdbx_seq_one_letter_code
_entity_poly.pdbx_strand_id
1 'polypeptide(L)'
;MKKRLIMLLAVLSLFGTIGYGAEIIPANYLMERLIIGMEVTPTYISNDGSKEFKAIQINNEILKRLQTTESPFYVYDSDGNEKVVRKGDYFVSPVRLSSIFVIDKETFENNFRDKSLPDQVIETKVTEETNILNPADVDAGSMDVKETGR
;
A
#
# COMPACT_ATOMS: atom_id res chain seq x y z
N MET A 1 5.07 -51.53 30.09
CA MET A 1 5.19 -50.08 29.84
C MET A 1 5.13 -49.71 28.35
N LYS A 2 5.86 -50.41 27.45
CA LYS A 2 5.88 -50.12 26.00
C LYS A 2 4.49 -50.02 25.31
N LYS A 3 3.58 -50.96 25.58
CA LYS A 3 2.23 -50.99 24.95
C LYS A 3 1.35 -49.80 25.34
N ARG A 4 1.47 -49.30 26.58
CA ARG A 4 0.71 -48.14 27.06
C ARG A 4 1.22 -46.82 26.47
N LEU A 5 2.54 -46.71 26.26
CA LEU A 5 3.17 -45.57 25.60
C LEU A 5 2.77 -45.47 24.12
N ILE A 6 2.76 -46.61 23.41
CA ILE A 6 2.34 -46.67 21.99
C ILE A 6 0.86 -46.27 21.85
N MET A 7 0.01 -46.73 22.77
CA MET A 7 -1.41 -46.38 22.78
C MET A 7 -1.62 -44.88 23.07
N LEU A 8 -0.85 -44.30 23.99
CA LEU A 8 -0.89 -42.86 24.28
C LEU A 8 -0.43 -42.01 23.08
N LEU A 9 0.62 -42.45 22.38
CA LEU A 9 1.16 -41.77 21.20
C LEU A 9 0.18 -41.84 20.01
N ALA A 10 -0.49 -42.98 19.82
CA ALA A 10 -1.52 -43.15 18.80
C ALA A 10 -2.73 -42.24 19.06
N VAL A 11 -3.16 -42.10 20.32
CA VAL A 11 -4.24 -41.17 20.69
C VAL A 11 -3.82 -39.71 20.48
N LEU A 12 -2.56 -39.34 20.77
CA LEU A 12 -2.05 -37.99 20.53
C LEU A 12 -2.02 -37.62 19.03
N SER A 13 -1.73 -38.58 18.15
CA SER A 13 -1.75 -38.36 16.69
C SER A 13 -3.16 -38.14 16.10
N LEU A 14 -4.21 -38.59 16.79
CA LEU A 14 -5.60 -38.34 16.40
C LEU A 14 -6.04 -36.90 16.68
N PHE A 15 -5.30 -36.17 17.53
CA PHE A 15 -5.47 -34.72 17.74
C PHE A 15 -4.50 -33.89 16.89
N GLY A 16 -3.99 -34.46 15.79
CA GLY A 16 -3.15 -33.78 14.82
C GLY A 16 -3.83 -32.52 14.30
N THR A 17 -3.43 -31.39 14.90
CA THR A 17 -3.58 -30.01 14.48
C THR A 17 -4.62 -29.78 13.38
N ILE A 18 -5.84 -29.38 13.77
CA ILE A 18 -6.67 -28.54 12.90
C ILE A 18 -5.93 -27.21 12.81
N GLY A 19 -4.93 -27.15 11.94
CA GLY A 19 -4.19 -25.94 11.66
C GLY A 19 -5.14 -25.00 10.93
N TYR A 20 -5.75 -24.08 11.67
CA TYR A 20 -6.31 -22.86 11.10
C TYR A 20 -5.14 -21.97 10.63
N GLY A 21 -4.34 -22.46 9.68
CA GLY A 21 -3.38 -21.63 8.99
C GLY A 21 -4.18 -20.70 8.10
N ALA A 22 -4.06 -19.39 8.30
CA ALA A 22 -4.57 -18.43 7.34
C ALA A 22 -3.94 -18.78 5.97
N GLU A 23 -4.77 -19.09 4.98
CA GLU A 23 -4.31 -19.42 3.64
C GLU A 23 -3.67 -18.16 3.03
N ILE A 24 -2.37 -18.23 2.73
CA ILE A 24 -1.65 -17.15 2.05
C ILE A 24 -1.76 -17.39 0.55
N ILE A 25 -2.44 -16.50 -0.16
CA ILE A 25 -2.68 -16.65 -1.60
C ILE A 25 -1.38 -16.34 -2.36
N PRO A 26 -0.87 -17.24 -3.22
CA PRO A 26 0.38 -17.01 -3.92
C PRO A 26 0.21 -16.11 -5.15
N ALA A 27 1.29 -15.40 -5.54
CA ALA A 27 1.27 -14.42 -6.63
C ALA A 27 0.82 -15.00 -7.99
N ASN A 28 1.23 -16.23 -8.31
CA ASN A 28 0.83 -16.91 -9.54
C ASN A 28 -0.68 -17.14 -9.62
N TYR A 29 -1.32 -17.48 -8.49
CA TYR A 29 -2.77 -17.61 -8.40
C TYR A 29 -3.46 -16.26 -8.61
N LEU A 30 -2.94 -15.19 -7.99
CA LEU A 30 -3.45 -13.83 -8.21
C LEU A 30 -3.38 -13.45 -9.70
N MET A 31 -2.24 -13.68 -10.36
CA MET A 31 -2.08 -13.38 -11.78
C MET A 31 -3.06 -14.17 -12.65
N GLU A 32 -3.23 -15.48 -12.39
CA GLU A 32 -4.18 -16.32 -13.13
C GLU A 32 -5.63 -15.83 -12.98
N ARG A 33 -6.05 -15.50 -11.76
CA ARG A 33 -7.42 -15.06 -11.48
C ARG A 33 -7.71 -13.63 -11.95
N LEU A 34 -6.70 -12.79 -12.04
CA LEU A 34 -6.85 -11.37 -12.34
C LEU A 34 -6.46 -10.99 -13.77
N ILE A 35 -5.89 -11.89 -14.57
CA ILE A 35 -5.41 -11.58 -15.93
C ILE A 35 -6.42 -10.84 -16.80
N ILE A 36 -7.64 -11.37 -16.92
CA ILE A 36 -8.71 -10.76 -17.72
C ILE A 36 -9.07 -9.37 -17.16
N GLY A 37 -9.11 -9.24 -15.83
CA GLY A 37 -9.38 -7.97 -15.16
C GLY A 37 -8.30 -6.95 -15.48
N MET A 38 -7.03 -7.34 -15.36
CA MET A 38 -5.89 -6.47 -15.61
C MET A 38 -5.87 -6.03 -17.08
N GLU A 39 -6.11 -6.92 -18.04
CA GLU A 39 -6.11 -6.55 -19.46
C GLU A 39 -7.07 -5.41 -19.81
N VAL A 40 -8.22 -5.33 -19.14
CA VAL A 40 -9.24 -4.31 -19.42
C VAL A 40 -9.19 -3.08 -18.51
N THR A 41 -8.38 -3.08 -17.45
CA THR A 41 -8.31 -1.89 -16.58
C THR A 41 -7.61 -0.71 -17.24
N PRO A 42 -7.93 0.52 -16.81
CA PRO A 42 -7.13 1.69 -17.14
C PRO A 42 -5.66 1.51 -16.77
N THR A 43 -4.82 2.28 -17.44
CA THR A 43 -3.41 2.45 -17.08
C THR A 43 -3.31 3.65 -16.16
N TYR A 44 -2.60 3.48 -15.06
CA TYR A 44 -2.28 4.54 -14.11
C TYR A 44 -0.86 5.01 -14.34
N ILE A 45 -0.64 6.29 -14.08
CA ILE A 45 0.66 6.94 -14.15
C ILE A 45 0.97 7.59 -12.80
N SER A 46 2.23 7.52 -12.37
CA SER A 46 2.69 8.23 -11.19
C SER A 46 2.61 9.73 -11.36
N ASN A 47 2.46 10.44 -10.23
CA ASN A 47 2.33 11.91 -10.24
C ASN A 47 3.56 12.60 -10.85
N ASP A 48 4.75 12.01 -10.71
CA ASP A 48 6.00 12.46 -11.34
C ASP A 48 6.16 12.04 -12.81
N GLY A 49 5.22 11.26 -13.37
CA GLY A 49 5.23 10.77 -14.75
C GLY A 49 6.23 9.64 -15.04
N SER A 50 6.93 9.11 -14.02
CA SER A 50 8.05 8.17 -14.22
C SER A 50 7.62 6.70 -14.40
N LYS A 51 6.44 6.32 -13.90
CA LYS A 51 6.00 4.92 -13.83
C LYS A 51 4.58 4.77 -14.36
N GLU A 52 4.37 3.74 -15.17
CA GLU A 52 3.06 3.33 -15.68
C GLU A 52 2.77 1.87 -15.34
N PHE A 53 1.54 1.60 -14.93
CA PHE A 53 1.10 0.26 -14.57
C PHE A 53 -0.42 0.13 -14.70
N LYS A 54 -0.90 -1.10 -14.61
CA LYS A 54 -2.31 -1.44 -14.46
C LYS A 54 -2.65 -1.62 -12.99
N ALA A 55 -3.86 -1.22 -12.60
CA ALA A 55 -4.31 -1.36 -11.23
C ALA A 55 -5.78 -1.76 -11.17
N ILE A 56 -6.09 -2.64 -10.22
CA ILE A 56 -7.45 -3.08 -9.88
C ILE A 56 -7.68 -2.78 -8.41
N GLN A 57 -8.70 -1.99 -8.11
CA GLN A 57 -9.15 -1.83 -6.73
C GLN A 57 -9.84 -3.10 -6.24
N ILE A 58 -9.47 -3.53 -5.05
CA ILE A 58 -9.99 -4.74 -4.42
C ILE A 58 -11.38 -4.45 -3.87
N ASN A 59 -12.39 -4.95 -4.58
CA ASN A 59 -13.80 -4.88 -4.21
C ASN A 59 -14.39 -6.30 -4.04
N ASN A 60 -15.70 -6.39 -3.79
CA ASN A 60 -16.36 -7.69 -3.59
C ASN A 60 -16.28 -8.61 -4.83
N GLU A 61 -16.21 -8.05 -6.05
CA GLU A 61 -16.08 -8.85 -7.28
C GLU A 61 -14.69 -9.47 -7.37
N ILE A 62 -13.65 -8.72 -6.99
CA ILE A 62 -12.27 -9.22 -6.93
C ILE A 62 -12.14 -10.31 -5.87
N LEU A 63 -12.68 -10.10 -4.67
CA LEU A 63 -12.70 -11.13 -3.61
C LEU A 63 -13.38 -12.41 -4.11
N LYS A 64 -14.53 -12.29 -4.78
CA LYS A 64 -15.24 -13.43 -5.40
C LYS A 64 -14.41 -14.13 -6.47
N ARG A 65 -13.68 -13.40 -7.32
CA ARG A 65 -12.76 -13.99 -8.32
C ARG A 65 -11.61 -14.76 -7.68
N LEU A 66 -11.12 -14.27 -6.55
CA LEU A 66 -10.08 -14.93 -5.75
C LEU A 66 -10.62 -16.11 -4.94
N GLN A 67 -11.93 -16.34 -4.94
CA GLN A 67 -12.62 -17.38 -4.15
C GLN A 67 -12.44 -17.19 -2.64
N THR A 68 -12.33 -15.94 -2.20
CA THR A 68 -12.30 -15.58 -0.78
C THR A 68 -13.44 -14.63 -0.43
N THR A 69 -13.90 -14.71 0.81
CA THR A 69 -14.82 -13.73 1.40
C THR A 69 -14.18 -12.99 2.57
N GLU A 70 -12.93 -13.31 2.89
CA GLU A 70 -12.21 -12.75 4.03
C GLU A 70 -11.58 -11.40 3.67
N SER A 71 -11.62 -10.48 4.62
CA SER A 71 -10.93 -9.19 4.55
C SER A 71 -10.68 -8.71 5.99
N PRO A 72 -9.42 -8.56 6.44
CA PRO A 72 -8.19 -8.73 5.67
C PRO A 72 -7.88 -10.18 5.30
N PHE A 73 -7.03 -10.38 4.29
CA PHE A 73 -6.44 -11.67 3.91
C PHE A 73 -4.96 -11.50 3.57
N TYR A 74 -4.22 -12.60 3.46
CA TYR A 74 -2.78 -12.61 3.22
C TYR A 74 -2.47 -13.07 1.81
N VAL A 75 -1.48 -12.42 1.18
CA VAL A 75 -0.97 -12.83 -0.13
C VAL A 75 0.55 -12.79 -0.15
N TYR A 76 1.16 -13.53 -1.08
CA TYR A 76 2.51 -13.23 -1.54
C TYR A 76 2.45 -12.38 -2.81
N ASP A 77 3.22 -11.29 -2.84
CA ASP A 77 3.49 -10.56 -4.08
C ASP A 77 4.52 -11.28 -4.95
N SER A 78 4.77 -10.77 -6.16
CA SER A 78 5.74 -11.37 -7.08
C SER A 78 7.20 -11.32 -6.61
N ASP A 79 7.52 -10.51 -5.60
CA ASP A 79 8.84 -10.50 -4.95
C ASP A 79 8.92 -11.52 -3.81
N GLY A 80 7.83 -12.25 -3.53
CA GLY A 80 7.74 -13.22 -2.45
C GLY A 80 7.50 -12.60 -1.08
N ASN A 81 7.15 -11.31 -1.01
CA ASN A 81 6.84 -10.66 0.26
C ASN A 81 5.40 -10.98 0.67
N GLU A 82 5.21 -11.33 1.94
CA GLU A 82 3.88 -11.45 2.52
C GLU A 82 3.25 -10.05 2.66
N LYS A 83 2.01 -9.90 2.19
CA LYS A 83 1.23 -8.67 2.25
C LYS A 83 -0.12 -8.95 2.88
N VAL A 84 -0.51 -8.08 3.81
CA VAL A 84 -1.88 -8.01 4.34
C VAL A 84 -2.69 -7.15 3.38
N VAL A 85 -3.79 -7.69 2.90
CA VAL A 85 -4.63 -7.08 1.88
C VAL A 85 -6.02 -6.83 2.42
N ARG A 86 -6.55 -5.64 2.19
CA ARG A 86 -7.90 -5.23 2.60
C ARG A 86 -8.72 -4.83 1.39
N LYS A 87 -10.04 -4.93 1.55
CA LYS A 87 -10.97 -4.29 0.60
C LYS A 87 -10.65 -2.79 0.50
N GLY A 88 -10.51 -2.28 -0.72
CA GLY A 88 -10.14 -0.91 -1.03
C GLY A 88 -8.68 -0.73 -1.47
N ASP A 89 -7.79 -1.65 -1.09
CA ASP A 89 -6.40 -1.67 -1.57
C ASP A 89 -6.36 -1.99 -3.08
N TYR A 90 -5.18 -1.89 -3.69
CA TYR A 90 -4.99 -2.10 -5.12
C TYR A 90 -4.02 -3.25 -5.40
N PHE A 91 -4.44 -4.16 -6.27
CA PHE A 91 -3.48 -5.00 -7.00
C PHE A 91 -2.92 -4.19 -8.16
N VAL A 92 -1.61 -4.16 -8.29
CA VAL A 92 -0.92 -3.44 -9.38
C VAL A 92 -0.01 -4.38 -10.17
N SER A 93 0.14 -4.10 -11.44
CA SER A 93 0.96 -4.89 -12.37
C SER A 93 1.56 -4.01 -13.44
N PRO A 94 2.77 -4.30 -13.97
CA PRO A 94 3.23 -3.63 -15.18
C PRO A 94 2.18 -3.66 -16.30
N VAL A 95 2.28 -2.73 -17.28
CA VAL A 95 1.28 -2.59 -18.36
C VAL A 95 0.95 -3.92 -19.05
N ARG A 96 1.95 -4.81 -19.14
CA ARG A 96 1.76 -6.23 -19.45
C ARG A 96 1.88 -7.04 -18.17
N LEU A 97 0.91 -7.92 -17.90
CA LEU A 97 0.88 -8.73 -16.68
C LEU A 97 2.05 -9.71 -16.63
N SER A 98 3.16 -9.29 -16.03
CA SER A 98 4.36 -10.10 -15.77
C SER A 98 4.61 -10.34 -14.28
N SER A 99 4.03 -9.51 -13.43
CA SER A 99 4.15 -9.54 -11.98
C SER A 99 2.97 -8.82 -11.35
N ILE A 100 2.71 -9.09 -10.08
CA ILE A 100 1.62 -8.48 -9.32
C ILE A 100 2.11 -8.08 -7.92
N PHE A 101 1.72 -6.88 -7.50
CA PHE A 101 2.06 -6.29 -6.22
C PHE A 101 0.80 -5.73 -5.56
N VAL A 102 0.91 -5.41 -4.27
CA VAL A 102 -0.17 -4.77 -3.50
C VAL A 102 0.29 -3.39 -3.07
N ILE A 103 -0.57 -2.40 -3.30
CA ILE A 103 -0.41 -1.04 -2.76
C ILE A 103 -1.67 -0.74 -1.96
N ASP A 104 -1.51 -0.22 -0.75
CA ASP A 104 -2.65 0.20 0.06
C ASP A 104 -3.38 1.39 -0.58
N LYS A 105 -4.65 1.54 -0.25
CA LYS A 105 -5.51 2.55 -0.85
C LYS A 105 -4.93 3.97 -0.79
N GLU A 106 -4.46 4.38 0.39
CA GLU A 106 -4.00 5.74 0.63
C GLU A 106 -2.72 6.04 -0.15
N THR A 107 -1.74 5.14 -0.08
CA THR A 107 -0.52 5.25 -0.87
C THR A 107 -0.83 5.29 -2.36
N PHE A 108 -1.80 4.50 -2.83
CA PHE A 108 -2.18 4.49 -4.23
C PHE A 108 -2.79 5.83 -4.67
N GLU A 109 -3.86 6.26 -4.01
CA GLU A 109 -4.62 7.45 -4.40
C GLU A 109 -3.80 8.74 -4.27
N ASN A 110 -2.80 8.78 -3.38
CA ASN A 110 -1.93 9.93 -3.20
C ASN A 110 -0.80 10.04 -4.25
N ASN A 111 -0.45 8.94 -4.93
CA ASN A 111 0.76 8.89 -5.77
C ASN A 111 0.49 8.64 -7.26
N PHE A 112 -0.74 8.23 -7.62
CA PHE A 112 -1.05 7.78 -8.97
C PHE A 112 -2.39 8.32 -9.46
N ARG A 113 -2.45 8.62 -10.76
CA ARG A 113 -3.67 9.06 -11.44
C ARG A 113 -3.97 8.18 -12.65
N ASP A 114 -5.24 8.10 -13.01
CA ASP A 114 -5.65 7.44 -14.24
C ASP A 114 -5.12 8.24 -15.44
N LYS A 115 -4.32 7.58 -16.30
CA LYS A 115 -3.68 8.21 -17.47
C LYS A 115 -4.69 8.62 -18.55
N SER A 116 -5.90 8.05 -18.53
CA SER A 116 -6.97 8.41 -19.47
C SER A 116 -7.68 9.72 -19.11
N LEU A 117 -7.55 10.17 -17.86
CA LEU A 117 -8.14 11.42 -17.40
C LEU A 117 -7.23 12.60 -17.75
N PRO A 118 -7.81 13.78 -18.03
CA PRO A 118 -7.02 15.00 -18.25
C PRO A 118 -6.20 15.33 -17.00
N ASP A 119 -5.01 15.89 -17.20
CA ASP A 119 -4.15 16.33 -16.10
C ASP A 119 -4.94 17.30 -15.20
N GLN A 120 -5.15 16.90 -13.95
CA GLN A 120 -5.70 17.80 -12.95
C GLN A 120 -4.61 18.82 -12.61
N VAL A 121 -4.82 20.07 -13.01
CA VAL A 121 -3.98 21.19 -12.55
C VAL A 121 -4.21 21.31 -11.04
N ILE A 122 -3.27 20.78 -10.25
CA ILE A 122 -3.26 21.01 -8.81
C ILE A 122 -2.85 22.46 -8.62
N GLU A 123 -3.83 23.36 -8.52
CA GLU A 123 -3.60 24.71 -8.03
C GLU A 123 -3.10 24.60 -6.59
N THR A 124 -1.78 24.63 -6.43
CA THR A 124 -1.17 24.79 -5.11
C THR A 124 -1.46 26.24 -4.71
N LYS A 125 -2.57 26.48 -4.00
CA LYS A 125 -2.73 27.72 -3.24
C LYS A 125 -1.65 27.73 -2.16
N VAL A 126 -0.50 28.30 -2.49
CA VAL A 126 0.46 28.78 -1.51
C VAL A 126 -0.25 29.94 -0.81
N THR A 127 -0.88 29.66 0.33
CA THR A 127 -1.25 30.72 1.26
C THR A 127 0.05 31.20 1.87
N GLU A 128 0.66 32.23 1.29
CA GLU A 128 1.67 33.00 1.98
C GLU A 128 0.99 33.66 3.17
N GLU A 129 1.11 33.04 4.34
CA GLU A 129 0.91 33.74 5.60
C GLU A 129 2.06 34.74 5.72
N THR A 130 1.86 35.94 5.16
CA THR A 130 2.70 37.10 5.45
C THR A 130 2.56 37.40 6.93
N ASN A 131 3.45 36.85 7.73
CA ASN A 131 3.67 37.27 9.11
C ASN A 131 4.31 38.66 9.03
N ILE A 132 3.48 39.71 8.98
CA ILE A 132 3.94 41.08 9.04
C ILE A 132 4.40 41.30 10.48
N LEU A 133 5.70 41.10 10.73
CA LEU A 133 6.34 41.61 11.94
C LEU A 133 6.15 43.12 11.96
N ASN A 134 5.35 43.58 12.92
CA ASN A 134 5.07 44.98 13.11
C ASN A 134 6.37 45.64 13.63
N PRO A 135 6.93 46.65 12.95
CA PRO A 135 8.19 47.29 13.38
C PRO A 135 8.06 48.05 14.72
N ALA A 136 6.88 48.03 15.35
CA ALA A 136 6.62 48.58 16.68
C ALA A 136 7.07 47.64 17.83
N ASP A 137 7.36 46.37 17.56
CA ASP A 137 7.77 45.39 18.59
C ASP A 137 9.30 45.32 18.77
N VAL A 138 10.07 46.13 18.05
CA VAL A 138 11.52 46.24 18.22
C VAL A 138 11.81 47.32 19.26
N ASP A 139 11.80 46.93 20.53
CA ASP A 139 12.29 47.74 21.64
C ASP A 139 13.75 48.14 21.37
N ALA A 140 13.98 49.46 21.27
CA ALA A 140 15.29 50.05 21.02
C ALA A 140 16.14 49.95 22.30
N GLY A 141 16.65 48.76 22.56
CA GLY A 141 17.67 48.50 23.57
C GLY A 141 18.99 49.18 23.19
N SER A 142 19.21 50.36 23.77
CA SER A 142 20.47 51.09 23.88
C SER A 142 21.70 50.18 23.99
N MET A 143 22.63 50.30 23.03
CA MET A 143 24.03 49.90 23.20
C MET A 143 24.95 51.08 22.85
N ASP A 144 25.42 51.75 23.91
CA ASP A 144 26.59 52.64 23.89
C ASP A 144 27.81 51.87 23.36
N VAL A 145 28.34 52.29 22.22
CA VAL A 145 29.68 51.88 21.77
C VAL A 145 30.63 53.04 21.99
N LYS A 146 31.43 52.95 23.05
CA LYS A 146 32.60 53.80 23.29
C LYS A 146 33.61 53.61 22.16
N GLU A 147 33.83 54.68 21.42
CA GLU A 147 34.91 54.81 20.45
C GLU A 147 36.26 54.82 21.20
N THR A 148 37.12 53.83 20.93
CA THR A 148 38.54 53.86 21.30
C THR A 148 39.34 53.74 20.01
N GLY A 149 40.04 54.83 19.69
CA GLY A 149 40.68 55.03 18.39
C GLY A 149 42.01 54.34 18.18
N ARG A 150 42.49 54.48 16.96
CA ARG A 150 43.88 54.76 16.56
C ARG A 150 43.89 55.24 15.12
#